data_AF-A0A1B1UE17-F1
#
_entry.id   AF-A0A1B1UE17-F1
#
_cell.length_a   1.000
_cell.length_b   1.000
_cell.length_c   1.000
_cell.angle_alpha   90.00
_cell.angle_beta   90.00
_cell.angle_gamma   90.00
#
_symmetry.space_group_name_H-M   'P 1'
#
loop_
_entity.id
_entity.type
_entity.pdbx_description
1 polymer ?
#
loop_
_entity_poly.entity_id
_entity_poly.type
_entity_poly.pdbx_seq_one_letter_code
_entity_poly.pdbx_strand_id
1 'polypeptide(L)'
;MTLLPAIFTLDIGGRPTLAFEARNLRESQQLCHEHWLRQDIAGLMSNGAPLWDGKARLRARRSTQNEIALYREAARDAAQPREDLLLAFLVELDDLEEAPT
;
A
#
# COMPACT_ATOMS: atom_id res chain seq x y z
N MET A 1 -22.86 -5.41 -14.02
CA MET A 1 -22.23 -4.11 -13.73
C MET A 1 -20.92 -4.40 -13.03
N THR A 2 -19.80 -4.27 -13.72
CA THR A 2 -18.47 -4.36 -13.10
C THR A 2 -18.25 -3.09 -12.29
N LEU A 3 -18.21 -3.21 -10.96
CA LEU A 3 -17.81 -2.11 -10.09
C LEU A 3 -16.34 -1.83 -10.36
N LEU A 4 -16.01 -0.59 -10.74
CA LEU A 4 -14.62 -0.15 -10.83
C LEU A 4 -14.00 -0.27 -9.42
N PRO A 5 -12.77 -0.81 -9.30
CA PRO A 5 -12.08 -0.83 -8.01
C PRO A 5 -11.90 0.61 -7.52
N ALA A 6 -12.00 0.79 -6.21
CA ALA A 6 -11.70 2.05 -5.54
C ALA A 6 -10.34 1.95 -4.87
N ILE A 7 -9.65 3.08 -4.74
CA ILE A 7 -8.38 3.13 -4.02
C ILE A 7 -8.65 3.23 -2.52
N PHE A 8 -7.98 2.40 -1.75
CA PHE A 8 -7.97 2.41 -0.30
C PHE A 8 -6.56 2.64 0.20
N THR A 9 -6.46 3.34 1.32
CA THR A 9 -5.21 3.58 2.03
C THR A 9 -5.17 2.68 3.25
N LEU A 10 -4.05 2.01 3.45
CA LEU A 10 -3.71 1.29 4.65
C LEU A 10 -3.03 2.26 5.64
N ASP A 11 -3.70 2.49 6.76
CA ASP A 11 -3.10 3.14 7.91
C ASP A 11 -2.46 2.09 8.82
N ILE A 12 -1.18 2.26 9.10
CA ILE A 12 -0.42 1.46 10.06
C ILE A 12 -0.11 2.35 11.26
N GLY A 13 -0.67 2.02 12.43
CA GLY A 13 -0.43 2.82 13.64
C GLY A 13 -0.95 4.26 13.54
N GLY A 14 -1.89 4.54 12.63
CA GLY A 14 -2.42 5.89 12.38
C GLY A 14 -1.64 6.71 11.36
N ARG A 15 -0.68 6.08 10.64
CA ARG A 15 0.04 6.69 9.53
C ARG A 15 -0.37 6.07 8.20
N PRO A 16 -0.74 6.88 7.19
CA PRO A 16 -1.04 6.37 5.85
C PRO A 16 0.25 5.85 5.23
N THR A 17 0.36 4.54 5.08
CA THR A 17 1.63 3.89 4.69
C THR A 17 1.62 3.47 3.23
N LEU A 18 0.52 2.89 2.76
CA LEU A 18 0.39 2.47 1.36
C LEU A 18 -1.06 2.62 0.88
N ALA A 19 -1.22 2.76 -0.43
CA ALA A 19 -2.48 2.80 -1.14
C ALA A 19 -2.59 1.63 -2.11
N PHE A 20 -3.79 1.08 -2.27
CA PHE A 20 -4.05 -0.10 -3.08
C PHE A 20 -5.48 -0.10 -3.64
N GLU A 21 -5.67 -0.79 -4.75
CA GLU A 21 -7.00 -0.99 -5.34
C GLU A 21 -7.77 -2.10 -4.65
N ALA A 22 -9.01 -1.84 -4.28
CA ALA A 22 -9.93 -2.87 -3.80
C ALA A 22 -11.35 -2.63 -4.30
N ARG A 23 -12.12 -3.70 -4.44
CA ARG A 23 -13.51 -3.66 -4.91
C ARG A 23 -14.43 -2.97 -3.90
N ASN A 24 -14.13 -3.10 -2.61
CA ASN A 24 -14.93 -2.53 -1.53
C ASN A 24 -14.13 -2.49 -0.21
N LEU A 25 -14.71 -1.83 0.80
CA LEU A 25 -14.11 -1.71 2.13
C LEU A 25 -13.90 -3.07 2.82
N ARG A 26 -14.73 -4.08 2.52
CA ARG A 26 -14.60 -5.41 3.12
C ARG A 26 -13.39 -6.16 2.56
N GLU A 27 -13.15 -6.05 1.26
CA GLU A 27 -11.96 -6.61 0.60
C GLU A 27 -10.69 -5.93 1.12
N SER A 28 -10.70 -4.60 1.22
CA SER A 28 -9.54 -3.87 1.76
C SER A 28 -9.25 -4.19 3.22
N GLN A 29 -10.29 -4.43 4.03
CA GLN A 29 -10.13 -4.96 5.38
C GLN A 29 -9.53 -6.37 5.36
N GLN A 30 -10.04 -7.28 4.52
CA GLN A 30 -9.50 -8.65 4.43
C GLN A 30 -8.02 -8.64 4.04
N LEU A 31 -7.61 -7.78 3.11
CA LEU A 31 -6.20 -7.56 2.74
C LEU A 31 -5.32 -7.24 3.95
N CYS A 32 -5.80 -6.44 4.91
CA CYS A 32 -5.07 -6.15 6.16
C CYS A 32 -4.83 -7.40 7.05
N HIS A 33 -5.59 -8.48 6.82
CA HIS A 33 -5.46 -9.75 7.54
C HIS A 33 -4.65 -10.79 6.79
N GLU A 34 -4.32 -10.54 5.52
CA GLU A 34 -3.52 -11.45 4.71
C GLU A 34 -2.09 -11.57 5.25
N HIS A 35 -1.60 -12.80 5.33
CA HIS A 35 -0.23 -13.06 5.79
C HIS A 35 0.82 -12.46 4.84
N TRP A 36 0.61 -12.56 3.53
CA TRP A 36 1.57 -12.05 2.56
C TRP A 36 1.74 -10.54 2.68
N LEU A 37 0.64 -9.77 2.84
CA LEU A 37 0.70 -8.31 2.98
C LEU A 37 1.44 -7.94 4.27
N ARG A 38 1.15 -8.65 5.35
CA ARG A 38 1.80 -8.47 6.65
C ARG A 38 3.30 -8.77 6.62
N GLN A 39 3.71 -9.81 5.89
CA GLN A 39 5.12 -10.12 5.70
C GLN A 39 5.82 -9.07 4.84
N ASP A 40 5.15 -8.59 3.79
CA ASP A 40 5.66 -7.54 2.91
C ASP A 40 5.94 -6.25 3.70
N ILE A 41 4.93 -5.70 4.39
CA ILE A 41 5.11 -4.49 5.22
C ILE A 41 6.02 -4.71 6.44
N ALA A 42 6.14 -5.93 6.97
CA ALA A 42 7.09 -6.21 8.06
C ALA A 42 8.54 -6.27 7.56
N GLY A 43 8.75 -6.64 6.29
CA GLY A 43 10.06 -6.71 5.66
C GLY A 43 10.58 -5.35 5.18
N LEU A 44 9.69 -4.41 4.92
CA LEU A 44 10.03 -3.07 4.41
C LEU A 44 10.42 -2.10 5.54
N MET A 45 11.41 -1.27 5.26
CA MET A 45 11.85 -0.18 6.14
C MET A 45 11.52 1.18 5.54
N SER A 46 11.18 2.12 6.42
CA SER A 46 11.03 3.54 6.12
C SER A 46 11.72 4.37 7.19
N ASN A 47 12.64 5.24 6.76
CA ASN A 47 13.44 6.09 7.64
C ASN A 47 14.18 5.31 8.75
N GLY A 48 14.69 4.12 8.42
CA GLY A 48 15.42 3.24 9.33
C GLY A 48 14.55 2.52 10.36
N ALA A 49 13.22 2.53 10.19
CA ALA A 49 12.27 1.79 11.02
C ALA A 49 11.38 0.87 10.16
N PRO A 50 11.02 -0.33 10.64
CA PRO A 50 10.11 -1.20 9.90
C PRO A 50 8.74 -0.53 9.72
N LEU A 51 8.11 -0.68 8.55
CA LEU A 51 6.77 -0.12 8.32
C LEU A 51 5.75 -0.69 9.32
N TRP A 52 5.89 -1.98 9.64
CA TRP A 52 5.05 -2.64 10.62
C TRP A 52 5.86 -3.44 11.64
N ASP A 53 5.73 -3.04 12.91
CA ASP A 53 6.33 -3.70 14.07
C ASP A 53 5.62 -5.01 14.51
N GLY A 54 4.63 -5.47 13.74
CA GLY A 54 3.82 -6.65 14.07
C GLY A 54 2.76 -6.42 15.14
N LYS A 55 2.74 -5.26 15.80
CA LYS A 55 1.77 -4.90 16.84
C LYS A 55 0.90 -3.71 16.45
N ALA A 56 1.37 -2.83 15.57
CA ALA A 56 0.60 -1.70 15.09
C ALA A 56 -0.74 -2.15 14.49
N ARG A 57 -1.80 -1.36 14.74
CA ARG A 57 -3.12 -1.63 14.18
C ARG A 57 -3.14 -1.29 12.69
N LEU A 58 -3.51 -2.27 11.88
CA LEU A 58 -3.77 -2.11 10.45
C LEU A 58 -5.21 -1.68 10.23
N ARG A 59 -5.44 -0.61 9.47
CA ARG A 59 -6.78 -0.14 9.14
C ARG A 59 -6.83 0.33 7.69
N ALA A 60 -7.67 -0.32 6.90
CA ALA A 60 -8.02 0.20 5.58
C ALA A 60 -9.09 1.30 5.69
N ARG A 61 -8.87 2.40 4.97
CA ARG A 61 -9.86 3.48 4.77
C ARG A 61 -9.91 3.87 3.30
N ARG A 62 -10.95 4.59 2.89
CA ARG A 62 -10.95 5.19 1.54
C ARG A 62 -9.83 6.20 1.42
N SER A 63 -9.08 6.12 0.33
CA SER A 63 -8.05 7.09 0.02
C SER A 63 -8.67 8.47 -0.26
N THR A 64 -7.95 9.49 0.16
CA THR A 64 -8.17 10.88 -0.22
C THR A 64 -7.76 11.12 -1.66
N GLN A 65 -8.21 12.21 -2.26
CA GLN A 65 -7.90 12.54 -3.65
C GLN A 65 -6.39 12.68 -3.91
N ASN A 66 -5.62 13.12 -2.90
CA ASN A 66 -4.17 13.25 -2.99
C ASN A 66 -3.48 11.88 -3.01
N GLU A 67 -3.89 10.96 -2.12
CA GLU A 67 -3.38 9.59 -2.07
C GLU A 67 -3.75 8.80 -3.35
N ILE A 68 -4.95 9.06 -3.91
CA ILE A 68 -5.38 8.49 -5.19
C ILE A 68 -4.48 8.97 -6.33
N ALA A 69 -4.09 10.25 -6.34
CA ALA A 69 -3.19 10.78 -7.36
C ALA A 69 -1.83 10.07 -7.30
N LEU A 70 -1.24 9.97 -6.10
CA LEU A 70 0.02 9.26 -5.86
C LEU A 70 -0.06 7.79 -6.31
N TYR A 71 -1.15 7.09 -5.97
CA TYR A 71 -1.36 5.71 -6.43
C TYR A 71 -1.37 5.62 -7.97
N ARG A 72 -2.08 6.54 -8.64
CA ARG A 72 -2.17 6.54 -10.10
C ARG A 72 -0.83 6.87 -10.76
N GLU A 73 -0.04 7.75 -10.15
CA GLU A 73 1.32 8.04 -10.60
C GLU A 73 2.20 6.80 -10.47
N ALA A 74 2.19 6.14 -9.31
CA ALA A 74 2.91 4.89 -9.09
C ALA A 74 2.43 3.77 -10.04
N ALA A 75 1.13 3.67 -10.28
CA ALA A 75 0.56 2.70 -11.22
C ALA A 75 0.92 2.99 -12.68
N ARG A 76 1.19 4.26 -13.03
CA ARG A 76 1.67 4.65 -14.34
C ARG A 76 3.16 4.35 -14.52
N ASP A 77 3.95 4.52 -13.45
CA ASP A 77 5.39 4.26 -13.42
C ASP A 77 5.71 2.76 -13.38
N ALA A 78 4.89 1.98 -12.67
CA ALA A 78 4.87 0.53 -12.71
C ALA A 78 4.40 0.05 -14.10
N ALA A 79 5.30 0.09 -15.07
CA ALA A 79 5.05 -0.02 -16.52
C ALA A 79 4.37 -1.32 -17.01
N GLN A 80 3.94 -2.22 -16.14
CA GLN A 80 3.15 -3.40 -16.49
C GLN A 80 2.12 -3.70 -15.39
N PRO A 81 0.89 -4.15 -15.75
CA PRO A 81 0.01 -4.76 -14.77
C PRO A 81 0.70 -6.03 -14.30
N ARG A 82 1.34 -5.98 -13.14
CA ARG A 82 1.59 -7.21 -12.41
C ARG A 82 0.21 -7.85 -12.22
N GLU A 83 0.09 -9.13 -12.50
CA GLU A 83 -1.12 -9.89 -12.14
C GLU A 83 -1.38 -9.82 -10.61
N ASP A 84 -0.36 -9.37 -9.87
CA ASP A 84 -0.34 -9.00 -8.46
C ASP A 84 -0.91 -7.60 -8.15
N LEU A 85 -1.46 -7.47 -6.95
CA LEU A 85 -2.01 -6.21 -6.44
C LEU A 85 -0.92 -5.13 -6.37
N LEU A 86 -1.15 -3.99 -7.04
CA LEU A 86 -0.24 -2.85 -6.92
C LEU A 86 -0.38 -2.19 -5.55
N LEU A 87 0.73 -2.09 -4.83
CA LEU A 87 0.85 -1.40 -3.55
C LEU A 87 1.68 -0.12 -3.78
N ALA A 88 1.02 1.04 -3.78
CA ALA A 88 1.71 2.32 -3.88
C ALA A 88 2.06 2.80 -2.48
N PHE A 89 3.34 2.80 -2.12
CA PHE A 89 3.78 3.30 -0.83
C PHE A 89 3.69 4.83 -0.78
N LEU A 90 3.00 5.33 0.25
CA LEU A 90 2.82 6.76 0.52
C LEU A 90 3.92 7.32 1.44
N VAL A 91 4.82 6.43 1.88
CA VAL A 91 5.99 6.74 2.69
C VAL A 91 7.24 6.42 1.88
N GLU A 92 8.33 7.11 2.20
CA GLU A 92 9.64 6.84 1.61
C GLU A 92 10.19 5.53 2.18
N LEU A 93 10.43 4.54 1.32
CA LEU A 93 11.04 3.29 1.70
C LEU A 93 12.57 3.41 1.58
N ASP A 94 13.30 2.85 2.54
CA ASP A 94 14.76 2.85 2.50
C ASP A 94 15.32 1.86 1.47
N ASP A 95 14.60 0.75 1.21
CA ASP A 95 15.02 -0.35 0.33
C ASP A 95 14.67 -0.15 -1.16
N LEU A 96 14.22 1.05 -1.56
CA LEU A 96 14.26 1.45 -2.96
C LEU A 96 15.70 1.87 -3.28
N GLU A 97 16.61 0.89 -3.29
CA GLU A 97 17.99 1.08 -3.69
C GLU A 97 17.99 1.62 -5.13
N GLU A 98 18.18 2.93 -5.26
CA GLU A 98 18.66 3.56 -6.48
C GLU A 98 19.99 2.88 -6.81
N ALA A 99 19.98 1.96 -7.77
CA ALA A 99 21.18 1.33 -8.27
C ALA A 99 22.19 2.44 -8.63
N PRO A 100 23.37 2.51 -7.99
CA PRO A 100 24.37 3.48 -8.36
C PRO A 100 24.90 3.14 -9.76
N THR A 101 24.95 4.17 -10.60
CA THR A 101 25.55 4.20 -11.95
C THR A 101 27.03 3.81 -11.93
#